data_AF-H2KWX2-F1
#
_entry.id   AF-H2KWX2-F1
#
_cell.length_a   1.000
_cell.length_b   1.000
_cell.length_c   1.000
_cell.angle_alpha   90.00
_cell.angle_beta   90.00
_cell.angle_gamma   90.00
#
_symmetry.space_group_name_H-M   'P 1'
#
loop_
_entity.id
_entity.type
_entity.pdbx_description
1 polymer ?
#
loop_
_entity_poly.entity_id
_entity_poly.type
_entity_poly.pdbx_seq_one_letter_code
_entity_poly.pdbx_strand_id
1 'polypeptide(L)'
;MFSYVWGLTIQMYLQSQSKNMIVTYLSLLNFGLHLFLSWLMVVKFHLGLAGVMGSTVIACWIPIFGQLAYVFFGGCPQTWTGFSSSAFTDLGAIIKLSISSGVMLCVELWYNTILVLLTGYMKNAEVALDALSIW
;
A
#
# COMPACT_ATOMS: atom_id res chain seq x y z
N MET A 1 8.98 -2.26 -1.68
CA MET A 1 8.65 -2.38 -3.12
C MET A 1 7.97 -3.71 -3.42
N PHE A 2 8.63 -4.86 -3.24
CA PHE A 2 7.99 -6.18 -3.50
C PHE A 2 6.74 -6.45 -2.63
N SER A 3 6.73 -5.99 -1.38
CA SER A 3 5.60 -6.09 -0.46
C SER A 3 4.28 -5.55 -1.02
N TYR A 4 4.31 -4.51 -1.86
CA TYR A 4 3.10 -3.90 -2.41
C TYR A 4 2.32 -4.83 -3.33
N VAL A 5 3.00 -5.75 -4.02
CA VAL A 5 2.32 -6.75 -4.86
C VAL A 5 1.36 -7.58 -4.00
N TRP A 6 1.86 -8.12 -2.89
CA TRP A 6 1.06 -8.89 -1.95
C TRP A 6 0.01 -8.03 -1.25
N GLY A 7 0.42 -6.88 -0.72
CA GLY A 7 -0.44 -5.99 0.04
C GLY A 7 -1.65 -5.51 -0.77
N LEU A 8 -1.44 -4.99 -1.98
CA LEU A 8 -2.52 -4.52 -2.83
C LEU A 8 -3.44 -5.65 -3.26
N THR A 9 -2.91 -6.81 -3.65
CA THR A 9 -3.73 -7.94 -4.09
C THR A 9 -4.64 -8.45 -2.98
N ILE A 10 -4.10 -8.69 -1.77
CA ILE A 10 -4.89 -9.22 -0.65
C ILE A 10 -5.87 -8.17 -0.12
N GLN A 11 -5.46 -6.90 -0.08
CA GLN A 11 -6.33 -5.81 0.33
C GLN A 11 -7.53 -5.68 -0.62
N MET A 12 -7.32 -5.69 -1.94
CA MET A 12 -8.41 -5.65 -2.92
C MET A 12 -9.31 -6.89 -2.83
N TYR A 13 -8.73 -8.07 -2.58
CA TYR A 13 -9.48 -9.30 -2.35
C TYR A 13 -10.39 -9.21 -1.12
N LEU A 14 -9.93 -8.65 0.00
CA LEU A 14 -10.76 -8.47 1.19
C LEU A 14 -11.79 -7.35 1.01
N GLN A 15 -11.42 -6.27 0.31
CA GLN A 15 -12.30 -5.13 0.06
C GLN A 15 -13.47 -5.48 -0.85
N SER A 16 -13.25 -6.27 -1.91
CA SER A 16 -14.30 -6.73 -2.81
C SER A 16 -15.35 -7.62 -2.11
N GLN A 17 -14.97 -8.23 -0.98
CA GLN A 17 -15.85 -9.02 -0.12
C GLN A 17 -16.45 -8.22 1.05
N SER A 18 -16.28 -6.89 1.05
CA SER A 18 -16.70 -5.99 2.15
C SER A 18 -16.08 -6.34 3.52
N LYS A 19 -14.93 -7.03 3.56
CA LYS A 19 -14.19 -7.35 4.79
C LYS A 19 -13.23 -6.22 5.18
N ASN A 20 -13.71 -4.98 5.12
CA ASN A 20 -12.88 -3.80 5.36
C ASN A 20 -12.42 -3.67 6.82
N MET A 21 -13.21 -4.20 7.76
CA MET A 21 -12.91 -4.08 9.19
C MET A 21 -11.56 -4.69 9.57
N ILE A 22 -11.23 -5.89 9.04
CA ILE A 22 -9.93 -6.52 9.33
C ILE A 22 -8.77 -5.71 8.74
N VAL A 23 -8.96 -5.13 7.55
CA VAL A 23 -7.98 -4.23 6.93
C VAL A 23 -7.76 -2.99 7.81
N THR A 24 -8.84 -2.39 8.31
CA THR A 24 -8.75 -1.22 9.20
C THR A 24 -8.03 -1.53 10.50
N TYR A 25 -8.38 -2.63 11.18
CA TYR A 25 -7.72 -3.00 12.44
C TYR A 25 -6.22 -3.28 12.25
N LEU A 26 -5.85 -4.01 11.19
CA LEU A 26 -4.45 -4.28 10.88
C LEU A 26 -3.68 -3.01 10.50
N SER A 27 -4.32 -2.07 9.77
CA SER A 27 -3.71 -0.78 9.43
C SER A 27 -3.47 0.09 10.66
N LEU A 28 -4.43 0.15 11.60
CA LEU A 28 -4.27 0.90 12.86
C LEU A 28 -3.16 0.31 13.72
N LEU A 29 -3.12 -1.03 13.85
CA LEU A 29 -2.04 -1.72 14.55
C LEU A 29 -0.68 -1.44 13.88
N ASN A 30 -0.63 -1.54 12.55
CA ASN A 30 0.60 -1.31 11.79
C ASN A 30 1.08 0.13 11.92
N PHE A 31 0.18 1.10 11.96
CA PHE A 31 0.54 2.50 12.18
C PHE A 31 1.24 2.69 13.53
N GLY A 32 0.66 2.15 14.61
CA GLY A 32 1.28 2.19 15.93
C GLY A 32 2.64 1.48 15.99
N LEU A 33 2.72 0.28 15.40
CA LEU A 33 3.97 -0.48 15.33
C LEU A 33 5.03 0.23 14.48
N HIS A 34 4.65 0.87 13.38
CA HIS A 34 5.58 1.60 12.52
C HIS A 34 6.14 2.84 13.21
N LEU A 35 5.30 3.58 13.96
CA LEU A 35 5.74 4.70 14.79
C LEU A 35 6.75 4.23 15.83
N PHE A 36 6.42 3.15 16.55
CA PHE A 36 7.31 2.58 17.55
C PHE A 36 8.64 2.09 16.95
N LEU A 37 8.60 1.35 15.83
CA LEU A 37 9.80 0.85 15.16
C LEU A 37 10.67 1.99 14.63
N SER A 38 10.04 3.03 14.05
CA SER A 38 10.78 4.18 13.51
C SER A 38 11.47 4.94 14.63
N TRP A 39 10.78 5.19 15.75
CA TRP A 39 11.41 5.76 16.95
C TRP A 39 12.57 4.89 17.46
N LEU A 40 12.36 3.58 17.59
CA LEU A 40 13.36 2.65 18.09
C LEU A 40 14.61 2.64 17.19
N MET A 41 14.43 2.46 15.89
CA MET A 41 15.54 2.32 14.94
C MET A 41 16.29 3.64 14.72
N VAL A 42 15.58 4.75 14.64
CA VAL A 42 16.19 6.06 14.31
C VAL A 42 16.71 6.74 15.56
N VAL A 43 15.90 6.82 16.62
CA VAL A 43 16.23 7.58 17.83
C VAL A 43 17.05 6.75 18.81
N LYS A 44 16.64 5.50 19.08
CA LYS A 44 17.30 4.69 20.11
C LYS A 44 18.57 3.99 19.59
N PHE A 45 18.51 3.46 18.37
CA PHE A 45 19.66 2.76 17.76
C PHE A 45 20.52 3.66 16.87
N HIS A 46 20.13 4.92 16.65
CA HIS A 46 20.90 5.89 15.87
C HIS A 46 21.27 5.41 14.45
N LEU A 47 20.42 4.60 13.82
CA LEU A 47 20.67 4.02 12.50
C LEU A 47 20.40 4.99 11.33
N GLY A 48 19.95 6.21 11.62
CA GLY A 48 19.69 7.25 10.61
C GLY A 48 18.75 6.78 9.51
N LEU A 49 19.12 7.06 8.25
CA LEU A 49 18.33 6.68 7.06
C LEU A 49 18.12 5.17 6.94
N ALA A 50 19.13 4.36 7.28
CA ALA A 50 18.99 2.90 7.26
C ALA A 50 17.93 2.42 8.27
N GLY A 51 17.83 3.11 9.43
CA GLY A 51 16.77 2.88 10.41
C GLY A 51 15.38 3.18 9.86
N VAL A 52 15.20 4.32 9.19
CA VAL A 52 13.92 4.71 8.55
C VAL A 52 13.50 3.70 7.49
N MET A 53 14.43 3.32 6.62
CA MET A 53 14.14 2.36 5.55
C MET A 53 13.84 0.97 6.13
N GLY A 54 14.60 0.55 7.14
CA GLY A 54 14.40 -0.72 7.84
C GLY A 54 13.04 -0.79 8.53
N SER A 55 12.65 0.25 9.27
CA SER A 55 11.34 0.31 9.94
C SER A 55 10.19 0.25 8.95
N THR A 56 10.33 0.96 7.83
CA THR A 56 9.36 0.94 6.72
C THR A 56 9.22 -0.45 6.13
N VAL A 57 10.33 -1.13 5.82
CA VAL A 57 10.32 -2.49 5.25
C VAL A 57 9.61 -3.46 6.18
N ILE A 58 9.93 -3.43 7.48
CA ILE A 58 9.29 -4.33 8.45
C ILE A 58 7.79 -4.03 8.55
N ALA A 59 7.41 -2.75 8.69
CA ALA A 59 6.02 -2.35 8.79
C ALA A 59 5.20 -2.67 7.53
N CYS A 60 5.80 -2.67 6.34
CA CYS A 60 5.09 -3.09 5.13
C CYS A 60 4.62 -4.56 5.18
N TRP A 61 5.34 -5.45 5.87
CA TRP A 61 5.02 -6.88 5.88
C TRP A 61 4.01 -7.30 6.95
N ILE A 62 3.91 -6.55 8.05
CA ILE A 62 2.98 -6.84 9.16
C ILE A 62 1.52 -6.98 8.69
N PRO A 63 0.92 -6.01 7.96
CA PRO A 63 -0.47 -6.15 7.53
C PRO A 63 -0.64 -7.27 6.49
N ILE A 64 0.37 -7.55 5.68
CA ILE A 64 0.33 -8.62 4.67
C ILE A 64 0.20 -9.98 5.36
N PHE A 65 1.05 -10.26 6.34
CA PHE A 65 0.97 -11.52 7.09
C PHE A 65 -0.32 -11.62 7.89
N GLY A 66 -0.79 -10.53 8.50
CA GLY A 66 -2.07 -10.51 9.21
C GLY A 66 -3.27 -10.81 8.30
N GLN A 67 -3.30 -10.21 7.10
CA GLN A 67 -4.37 -10.45 6.13
C GLN A 67 -4.30 -11.86 5.53
N LEU A 68 -3.10 -12.37 5.20
CA LEU A 68 -2.92 -13.75 4.75
C LEU A 68 -3.40 -14.76 5.80
N ALA A 69 -3.01 -14.56 7.06
CA ALA A 69 -3.47 -15.39 8.16
C ALA A 69 -5.01 -15.35 8.25
N TYR A 70 -5.62 -14.17 8.18
CA TYR A 70 -7.08 -14.06 8.18
C TYR A 70 -7.72 -14.88 7.05
N VAL A 71 -7.20 -14.81 5.82
CA VAL A 71 -7.73 -15.57 4.69
C VAL A 71 -7.55 -17.08 4.90
N PHE A 72 -6.35 -17.53 5.26
CA PHE A 72 -6.03 -18.96 5.39
C PHE A 72 -6.67 -19.63 6.60
N PHE A 73 -6.89 -18.92 7.69
CA PHE A 73 -7.49 -19.46 8.92
C PHE A 73 -9.01 -19.25 8.99
N GLY A 74 -9.68 -19.16 7.84
CA GLY A 74 -11.15 -19.23 7.78
C GLY A 74 -11.89 -17.90 7.80
N GLY A 75 -11.22 -16.77 7.58
CA GLY A 75 -11.87 -15.45 7.43
C GLY A 75 -12.66 -15.29 6.12
N CYS A 76 -12.36 -16.12 5.11
CA CYS A 76 -12.96 -16.08 3.77
C CYS A 76 -13.44 -17.48 3.28
N PRO A 77 -14.29 -18.21 4.01
CA PRO A 77 -14.59 -19.62 3.69
C PRO A 77 -15.37 -19.83 2.39
N GLN A 78 -16.07 -18.80 1.91
CA GLN A 78 -16.87 -18.86 0.67
C GLN A 78 -16.04 -18.64 -0.59
N THR A 79 -14.89 -17.98 -0.46
CA THR A 79 -14.07 -17.50 -1.59
C THR A 79 -12.67 -18.08 -1.57
N TRP A 80 -12.19 -18.52 -0.41
CA TRP A 80 -10.94 -19.26 -0.24
C TRP A 80 -11.24 -20.73 0.02
N THR A 81 -11.11 -21.54 -1.02
CA THR A 81 -11.25 -23.02 -0.97
C THR A 81 -9.91 -23.74 -1.10
N GLY A 82 -8.80 -22.99 -1.01
CA GLY A 82 -7.45 -23.48 -1.23
C GLY A 82 -6.95 -23.24 -2.66
N PHE A 83 -5.74 -23.75 -2.94
CA PHE A 83 -5.13 -23.60 -4.26
C PHE A 83 -5.80 -24.52 -5.28
N SER A 84 -6.20 -23.96 -6.42
CA SER A 84 -6.77 -24.70 -7.55
C SER A 84 -6.29 -24.10 -8.88
N SER A 85 -6.05 -24.95 -9.88
CA SER A 85 -5.71 -24.50 -11.23
C SER A 85 -6.84 -23.72 -11.90
N SER A 86 -8.09 -23.90 -11.45
CA SER A 86 -9.23 -23.10 -11.90
C SER A 86 -9.07 -21.61 -11.58
N ALA A 87 -8.23 -21.22 -10.61
CA ALA A 87 -7.97 -19.80 -10.32
C ALA A 87 -7.28 -19.06 -11.49
N PHE A 88 -6.71 -19.79 -12.45
CA PHE A 88 -5.98 -19.21 -13.58
C PHE A 88 -6.81 -19.10 -14.87
N THR A 89 -8.07 -19.53 -14.89
CA THR A 89 -8.89 -19.55 -16.12
C THR A 89 -9.23 -18.15 -16.65
N ASP A 90 -9.45 -17.19 -15.75
CA ASP A 90 -9.97 -15.86 -16.09
C ASP A 90 -8.92 -14.75 -16.02
N LEU A 91 -7.63 -15.10 -15.99
CA LEU A 91 -6.53 -14.16 -15.80
C LEU A 91 -6.45 -13.11 -16.91
N GLY A 92 -6.77 -13.47 -18.15
CA GLY A 92 -6.67 -12.56 -19.30
C GLY A 92 -7.57 -11.31 -19.16
N ALA A 93 -8.81 -11.49 -18.68
CA ALA A 93 -9.72 -10.38 -18.44
C ALA A 93 -9.23 -9.49 -17.27
N ILE A 94 -8.72 -10.11 -16.21
CA ILE A 94 -8.16 -9.42 -15.04
C ILE A 94 -6.93 -8.58 -15.45
N ILE A 95 -6.04 -9.13 -16.28
CA ILE A 95 -4.86 -8.43 -16.77
C ILE A 95 -5.27 -7.21 -17.61
N LYS A 96 -6.24 -7.36 -18.52
CA LYS A 96 -6.73 -6.25 -19.34
C LYS A 96 -7.29 -5.10 -18.49
N LEU A 97 -8.09 -5.42 -17.48
CA LEU A 97 -8.62 -4.42 -16.53
C LEU A 97 -7.50 -3.79 -15.71
N SER A 98 -6.57 -4.60 -15.20
CA SER A 98 -5.42 -4.14 -14.40
C SER A 98 -4.52 -3.19 -15.20
N ILE A 99 -4.30 -3.43 -16.50
CA ILE A 99 -3.55 -2.53 -17.37
C ILE A 99 -4.29 -1.20 -17.52
N SER A 100 -5.61 -1.22 -17.74
CA SER A 100 -6.40 0.02 -17.85
C SER A 100 -6.32 0.85 -16.56
N SER A 101 -6.49 0.22 -15.40
CA SER A 101 -6.35 0.89 -14.10
C SER A 101 -4.92 1.35 -13.83
N GLY A 102 -3.93 0.58 -14.26
CA GLY A 102 -2.51 0.94 -14.15
C GLY A 102 -2.17 2.17 -14.97
N VAL A 103 -2.65 2.25 -16.22
CA VAL A 103 -2.47 3.45 -17.07
C VAL A 103 -3.12 4.66 -16.43
N MET A 104 -4.35 4.53 -15.93
CA MET A 104 -5.05 5.61 -15.23
C MET A 104 -4.22 6.14 -14.05
N LEU A 105 -3.72 5.25 -13.18
CA LEU A 105 -2.88 5.62 -12.04
C LEU A 105 -1.56 6.28 -12.46
N CYS A 106 -0.92 5.77 -13.51
CA CYS A 106 0.32 6.36 -14.04
C CYS A 106 0.08 7.79 -14.54
N VAL A 107 -1.00 8.01 -15.28
CA VAL A 107 -1.36 9.34 -15.79
C VAL A 107 -1.61 10.31 -14.62
N GLU A 108 -2.32 9.86 -13.59
CA GLU A 108 -2.57 10.66 -12.38
C GLU A 108 -1.26 11.01 -11.63
N LEU A 109 -0.36 10.04 -11.44
CA LEU A 109 0.93 10.27 -10.79
C LEU A 109 1.84 11.21 -11.59
N TRP A 110 1.89 11.05 -12.92
CA TRP A 110 2.66 11.93 -13.79
C TRP A 110 2.10 13.34 -13.81
N TYR A 111 0.77 13.48 -13.89
CA TYR A 111 0.11 14.77 -13.81
C TYR A 111 0.46 15.50 -12.51
N ASN A 112 0.34 14.84 -11.35
CA ASN A 112 0.72 15.41 -10.06
C ASN A 112 2.22 15.77 -10.00
N THR A 113 3.09 14.92 -10.54
CA THR A 113 4.53 15.20 -10.58
C THR A 113 4.85 16.43 -11.43
N ILE A 114 4.19 16.58 -12.58
CA ILE A 114 4.35 17.75 -13.45
C ILE A 114 3.84 19.02 -12.74
N LEU A 115 2.71 18.96 -12.04
CA LEU A 115 2.21 20.09 -11.25
C LEU A 115 3.21 20.53 -10.17
N VAL A 116 3.76 19.59 -9.41
CA VAL A 116 4.79 19.85 -8.40
C VAL A 116 6.04 20.45 -9.04
N LEU A 117 6.48 19.94 -10.20
CA LEU A 117 7.61 20.50 -10.93
C LEU A 117 7.34 21.94 -11.36
N LEU A 118 6.19 22.21 -11.99
CA LEU A 118 5.82 23.54 -12.49
C LEU A 118 5.70 24.58 -11.36
N THR A 119 5.05 24.21 -10.26
CA THR A 119 4.93 25.08 -9.08
C THR A 119 6.28 25.34 -8.42
N GLY A 120 7.19 24.38 -8.45
CA GLY A 120 8.59 24.54 -8.06
C GLY A 120 9.35 25.63 -8.82
N TYR A 121 8.90 26.01 -10.03
CA TYR A 121 9.52 27.09 -10.83
C TYR A 121 8.83 28.46 -10.66
N MET A 122 7.80 28.58 -9.82
CA MET A 122 7.11 29.85 -9.62
C MET A 122 7.91 30.79 -8.70
N LYS A 123 7.69 32.11 -8.83
CA LYS A 123 8.40 33.16 -8.10
C LYS A 123 8.31 33.01 -6.56
N ASN A 124 7.26 32.35 -6.08
CA ASN A 124 7.06 31.96 -4.67
C ASN A 124 6.78 30.44 -4.60
N ALA A 125 7.74 29.62 -5.02
CA ALA A 125 7.59 28.16 -5.14
C ALA A 125 7.11 27.48 -3.84
N GLU A 126 7.60 27.90 -2.67
CA GLU A 126 7.19 27.37 -1.36
C GLU A 126 5.69 27.55 -1.13
N VAL A 127 5.17 28.79 -1.27
CA VAL A 127 3.74 29.08 -1.11
C VAL A 127 2.88 28.35 -2.15
N ALA A 128 3.37 28.22 -3.39
CA ALA A 128 2.65 27.54 -4.46
C ALA A 128 2.59 26.02 -4.23
N LEU A 129 3.68 25.41 -3.74
CA LEU A 129 3.74 24.00 -3.37
C LEU A 129 2.89 23.72 -2.13
N ASP A 130 2.94 24.59 -1.12
CA ASP A 130 2.10 24.49 0.08
C ASP A 130 0.61 24.54 -0.30
N ALA A 131 0.23 25.45 -1.20
CA ALA A 131 -1.14 25.54 -1.71
C ALA A 131 -1.60 24.27 -2.44
N LEU A 132 -0.70 23.57 -3.14
CA LEU A 132 -1.00 22.26 -3.74
C LEU A 132 -1.19 21.15 -2.69
N SER A 133 -0.51 21.24 -1.53
CA SER A 133 -0.56 20.21 -0.48
C SER A 133 -1.82 20.24 0.40
N ILE A 134 -2.59 21.34 0.34
CA ILE A 134 -3.84 21.53 1.09
C ILE A 134 -5.03 20.83 0.41
N TRP A 135 -4.85 20.36 -0.83
CA TRP A 135 -5.88 19.67 -1.62
C TRP A 135 -6.07 18.21 -1.20
#